data_AF-A0A067T6M2-F1
#
_entry.id   AF-A0A067T6M2-F1
#
_cell.length_a   1.000
_cell.length_b   1.000
_cell.length_c   1.000
_cell.angle_alpha   90.00
_cell.angle_beta   90.00
_cell.angle_gamma   90.00
#
_symmetry.space_group_name_H-M   'P 1'
#
loop_
_entity.id
_entity.type
_entity.pdbx_description
1 polymer ?
#
loop_
_entity_poly.entity_id
_entity_poly.type
_entity_poly.pdbx_seq_one_letter_code
_entity_poly.pdbx_strand_id
1 'polypeptide(L)'
;MSMFASNGSMLLTGGTFTFIHNAQLNHRRTIQKSFKGHIALDATHDTNSADNPRCHPGTRTAVLQMLEDWAQTRSVDDSNPSHILWLFGPAKVGKSAIAGSFAAAQAKKHRLAASFFFPPNSGASTNEDESQRLEKYLIPTIAFQMAFSIPELQPHIAEAVENNPIIFHQSAETQVEQLITVPVLSLTTSPVFRVPRTIVIDGLDKCGDQQRILAIIQDTARRLAGRIKFLIFSRPEPHIITAFNLPALKSITHSMDLMADVNVFDELRVFLKDGFEQVRGARGIKADTFWLQEQFIELIVFHSRGRFGHARIALDLARRHCHVGKIRTAL
;
A
#
# COMPACT_ATOMS: atom_id res chain seq x y z
N MET A 1 -74.52 -7.88 -33.71
CA MET A 1 -74.78 -7.93 -32.26
C MET A 1 -73.44 -8.17 -31.58
N SER A 2 -73.01 -7.26 -30.69
CA SER A 2 -71.85 -7.36 -29.79
C SER A 2 -70.45 -7.30 -30.42
N MET A 3 -69.42 -6.60 -29.91
CA MET A 3 -69.23 -5.43 -29.03
C MET A 3 -67.70 -5.14 -29.08
N PHE A 4 -67.34 -3.89 -28.75
CA PHE A 4 -66.00 -3.31 -28.66
C PHE A 4 -64.96 -4.12 -27.83
N ALA A 5 -63.66 -4.01 -28.16
CA ALA A 5 -62.66 -3.37 -27.28
C ALA A 5 -61.20 -3.34 -27.83
N SER A 6 -60.72 -2.09 -27.96
CA SER A 6 -59.36 -1.55 -27.73
C SER A 6 -58.14 -2.04 -28.51
N ASN A 7 -57.68 -1.13 -29.37
CA ASN A 7 -56.26 -0.85 -29.62
C ASN A 7 -55.48 -0.68 -28.31
N GLY A 8 -54.43 -1.46 -28.14
CA GLY A 8 -53.36 -1.18 -27.17
C GLY A 8 -52.02 -1.20 -27.89
N SER A 9 -51.62 -0.09 -28.50
CA SER A 9 -50.20 0.13 -28.79
C SER A 9 -49.49 0.24 -27.44
N MET A 10 -48.75 -0.80 -27.08
CA MET A 10 -47.91 -0.80 -25.89
C MET A 10 -46.75 0.17 -26.10
N LEU A 11 -46.98 1.43 -25.74
CA LEU A 11 -45.96 2.46 -25.68
C LEU A 11 -45.17 2.23 -24.38
N LEU A 12 -44.01 1.58 -24.49
CA LEU A 12 -43.02 1.51 -23.42
C LEU A 12 -42.33 2.89 -23.26
N THR A 13 -43.02 3.85 -22.68
CA THR A 13 -42.38 5.07 -22.15
C THR A 13 -41.92 4.79 -20.72
N GLY A 14 -40.60 4.79 -20.51
CA GLY A 14 -40.03 4.81 -19.15
C GLY A 14 -38.91 3.81 -18.84
N GLY A 15 -38.11 3.39 -19.82
CA GLY A 15 -37.01 2.44 -19.59
C GLY A 15 -35.61 3.06 -19.63
N THR A 16 -35.05 3.47 -18.50
CA THR A 16 -33.60 3.75 -18.36
C THR A 16 -32.85 2.48 -17.97
N PHE A 17 -32.93 1.41 -18.78
CA PHE A 17 -32.37 0.09 -18.43
C PHE A 17 -31.58 -0.51 -19.60
N THR A 18 -30.47 0.13 -19.97
CA THR A 18 -29.35 -0.46 -20.76
C THR A 18 -28.21 0.55 -20.98
N PHE A 19 -28.54 1.85 -21.00
CA PHE A 19 -27.57 2.91 -21.30
C PHE A 19 -26.45 3.05 -20.25
N ILE A 20 -26.80 2.97 -18.95
CA ILE A 20 -25.83 3.16 -17.85
C ILE A 20 -24.79 2.02 -17.83
N HIS A 21 -25.22 0.78 -18.01
CA HIS A 21 -24.32 -0.38 -18.02
C HIS A 21 -23.37 -0.33 -19.25
N ASN A 22 -23.86 0.08 -20.42
CA ASN A 22 -23.02 0.26 -21.60
C ASN A 22 -22.02 1.40 -21.45
N ALA A 23 -22.42 2.54 -20.85
CA ALA A 23 -21.52 3.65 -20.59
C ALA A 23 -20.40 3.28 -19.60
N GLN A 24 -20.74 2.60 -18.48
CA GLN A 24 -19.74 2.11 -17.52
C GLN A 24 -18.77 1.11 -18.15
N LEU A 25 -19.27 0.16 -18.95
CA LEU A 25 -18.42 -0.77 -19.70
C LEU A 25 -17.48 -0.05 -20.68
N ASN A 26 -17.93 1.04 -21.29
CA ASN A 26 -17.11 1.84 -22.18
C ASN A 26 -15.98 2.55 -21.42
N HIS A 27 -16.27 3.24 -20.32
CA HIS A 27 -15.24 3.90 -19.50
C HIS A 27 -14.19 2.90 -19.00
N ARG A 28 -14.64 1.73 -18.52
CA ARG A 28 -13.74 0.66 -18.08
C ARG A 28 -12.78 0.23 -19.19
N ARG A 29 -13.28 0.04 -20.42
CA ARG A 29 -12.45 -0.33 -21.58
C ARG A 29 -11.51 0.78 -21.99
N THR A 30 -11.96 2.04 -21.99
CA THR A 30 -11.11 3.21 -22.25
C THR A 30 -9.93 3.22 -21.28
N ILE A 31 -10.18 3.12 -19.98
CA ILE A 31 -9.13 3.11 -18.95
C ILE A 31 -8.16 1.96 -19.17
N GLN A 32 -8.66 0.73 -19.36
CA GLN A 32 -7.80 -0.44 -19.62
C GLN A 32 -6.92 -0.27 -20.85
N LYS A 33 -7.44 0.34 -21.92
CA LYS A 33 -6.70 0.56 -23.16
C LYS A 33 -5.67 1.68 -23.01
N SER A 34 -6.06 2.83 -22.46
CA SER A 34 -5.21 4.03 -22.38
C SER A 34 -4.05 3.88 -21.38
N PHE A 35 -4.29 3.20 -20.25
CA PHE A 35 -3.25 2.97 -19.22
C PHE A 35 -2.27 1.85 -19.59
N LYS A 36 -2.53 1.08 -20.66
CA LYS A 36 -1.66 -0.01 -21.08
C LYS A 36 -0.26 0.52 -21.43
N GLY A 37 0.77 -0.03 -20.80
CA GLY A 37 2.17 0.41 -20.97
C GLY A 37 2.59 1.58 -20.08
N HIS A 38 1.65 2.15 -19.32
CA HIS A 38 1.88 3.28 -18.42
C HIS A 38 1.71 2.91 -16.94
N ILE A 39 1.53 1.62 -16.62
CA ILE A 39 1.34 1.14 -15.24
C ILE A 39 2.38 0.07 -14.90
N ALA A 40 2.80 0.04 -13.64
CA ALA A 40 3.66 -0.99 -13.05
C ALA A 40 2.79 -1.97 -12.25
N LEU A 41 2.27 -2.99 -12.94
CA LEU A 41 1.37 -3.96 -12.31
C LEU A 41 2.06 -4.75 -11.20
N ASP A 42 3.36 -5.01 -11.31
CA ASP A 42 4.21 -5.68 -10.33
C ASP A 42 4.52 -4.86 -9.07
N ALA A 43 4.16 -3.57 -9.07
CA ALA A 43 4.29 -2.69 -7.91
C ALA A 43 3.02 -2.64 -7.04
N THR A 44 1.99 -3.45 -7.29
CA THR A 44 0.77 -3.47 -6.46
C THR A 44 0.82 -4.54 -5.37
N HIS A 45 0.03 -4.37 -4.29
CA HIS A 45 0.10 -5.22 -3.09
C HIS A 45 -0.21 -6.73 -3.33
N ASP A 46 -0.83 -7.07 -4.45
CA ASP A 46 -1.47 -8.36 -4.74
C ASP A 46 -0.85 -9.13 -5.91
N THR A 47 -0.12 -8.45 -6.79
CA THR A 47 0.48 -9.05 -8.00
C THR A 47 1.89 -9.58 -7.78
N ASN A 48 2.64 -9.01 -6.84
CA ASN A 48 3.99 -9.45 -6.51
C ASN A 48 4.08 -9.99 -5.08
N SER A 49 3.31 -11.04 -4.79
CA SER A 49 3.23 -11.63 -3.44
C SER A 49 4.56 -12.18 -2.92
N ALA A 50 5.52 -12.48 -3.81
CA ALA A 50 6.86 -12.91 -3.43
C ALA A 50 7.68 -11.74 -2.81
N ASP A 51 7.54 -10.54 -3.37
CA ASP A 51 8.27 -9.34 -2.91
C ASP A 51 7.47 -8.47 -1.94
N ASN A 52 6.17 -8.72 -1.78
CA ASN A 52 5.28 -8.04 -0.84
C ASN A 52 5.02 -8.94 0.38
N PRO A 53 5.95 -8.99 1.36
CA PRO A 53 5.77 -9.82 2.53
C PRO A 53 4.52 -9.41 3.31
N ARG A 54 3.99 -10.35 4.10
CA ARG A 54 3.02 -10.06 5.16
C ARG A 54 3.71 -10.21 6.51
N CYS A 55 3.14 -9.59 7.52
CA CYS A 55 3.55 -9.78 8.91
C CYS A 55 3.33 -11.24 9.28
N HIS A 56 4.23 -11.77 10.11
CA HIS A 56 4.04 -13.08 10.71
C HIS A 56 2.82 -13.02 11.65
N PRO A 57 1.96 -14.06 11.68
CA PRO A 57 0.81 -14.08 12.59
C PRO A 57 1.21 -13.75 14.04
N GLY A 58 0.43 -12.90 14.71
CA GLY A 58 0.71 -12.48 16.08
C GLY A 58 1.79 -11.40 16.24
N THR A 59 2.41 -10.92 15.15
CA THR A 59 3.39 -9.82 15.19
C THR A 59 2.84 -8.53 14.57
N ARG A 60 3.40 -7.38 14.97
CA ARG A 60 3.01 -6.03 14.56
C ARG A 60 1.53 -5.73 14.74
N THR A 61 0.85 -6.43 15.66
CA THR A 61 -0.61 -6.34 15.85
C THR A 61 -0.99 -4.96 16.37
N ALA A 62 -0.26 -4.43 17.35
CA ALA A 62 -0.47 -3.09 17.88
C ALA A 62 -0.27 -2.00 16.80
N VAL A 63 0.79 -2.13 16.00
CA VAL A 63 1.05 -1.20 14.88
C VAL A 63 -0.06 -1.26 13.85
N LEU A 64 -0.49 -2.47 13.44
CA LEU A 64 -1.57 -2.65 12.47
C LEU A 64 -2.90 -2.10 12.99
N GLN A 65 -3.19 -2.25 14.28
CA GLN A 65 -4.39 -1.70 14.90
C GLN A 65 -4.35 -0.17 14.92
N MET A 66 -3.21 0.44 15.28
CA MET A 66 -3.06 1.89 15.22
C MET A 66 -3.25 2.44 13.80
N LEU A 67 -2.71 1.76 12.79
CA LEU A 67 -2.91 2.13 11.38
C LEU A 67 -4.39 2.01 10.97
N GLU A 68 -5.08 0.98 11.45
CA GLU A 68 -6.50 0.78 11.22
C GLU A 68 -7.34 1.89 11.84
N ASP A 69 -7.06 2.28 13.08
CA ASP A 69 -7.76 3.35 13.79
C ASP A 69 -7.53 4.69 13.07
N TRP A 70 -6.27 5.01 12.74
CA TRP A 70 -5.92 6.19 11.97
C TRP A 70 -6.63 6.23 10.61
N ALA A 71 -6.75 5.11 9.90
CA ALA A 71 -7.41 5.07 8.59
C ALA A 71 -8.91 5.40 8.68
N GLN A 72 -9.55 5.13 9.81
CA GLN A 72 -10.98 5.38 10.04
C GLN A 72 -11.30 6.80 10.52
N THR A 73 -10.37 7.46 11.22
CA THR A 73 -10.61 8.79 11.81
C THR A 73 -10.99 9.82 10.74
N ARG A 74 -12.11 10.51 10.95
CA ARG A 74 -12.50 11.66 10.13
C ARG A 74 -11.88 12.93 10.70
N SER A 75 -11.14 13.65 9.86
CA SER A 75 -10.47 14.90 10.21
C SER A 75 -11.40 16.10 10.43
N VAL A 76 -12.72 15.88 10.46
CA VAL A 76 -13.71 16.97 10.56
C VAL A 76 -14.03 17.30 12.02
N ASP A 77 -13.91 16.32 12.92
CA ASP A 77 -14.22 16.49 14.35
C ASP A 77 -12.98 16.43 15.27
N ASP A 78 -11.83 15.98 14.76
CA ASP A 78 -10.56 15.93 15.50
C ASP A 78 -9.66 17.11 15.13
N SER A 79 -9.15 17.80 16.15
CA SER A 79 -8.17 18.89 16.07
C SER A 79 -6.80 18.49 15.47
N ASN A 80 -6.69 17.29 14.90
CA ASN A 80 -5.47 16.74 14.34
C ASN A 80 -5.70 16.14 12.92
N PRO A 81 -5.57 16.94 11.85
CA PRO A 81 -5.84 16.54 10.47
C PRO A 81 -4.66 15.74 9.88
N SER A 82 -4.36 14.58 10.46
CA SER A 82 -3.32 13.70 9.93
C SER A 82 -3.82 12.98 8.66
N HIS A 83 -3.71 13.66 7.52
CA HIS A 83 -4.01 13.13 6.18
C HIS A 83 -2.94 12.17 5.67
N ILE A 84 -1.73 12.31 6.23
CA ILE A 84 -0.57 11.49 5.91
C ILE A 84 -0.14 10.79 7.19
N LEU A 85 0.23 9.51 7.08
CA LEU A 85 0.98 8.80 8.11
C LEU A 85 2.29 8.32 7.50
N TRP A 86 3.40 8.77 8.08
CA TRP A 86 4.74 8.37 7.66
C TRP A 86 5.33 7.41 8.69
N LEU A 87 5.47 6.16 8.29
CA LEU A 87 6.03 5.10 9.12
C LEU A 87 7.44 4.78 8.61
N PHE A 88 8.45 5.05 9.44
CA PHE A 88 9.85 4.97 9.03
C PHE A 88 10.68 4.06 9.92
N GLY A 89 11.87 3.73 9.43
CA GLY A 89 12.87 2.95 10.14
C GLY A 89 13.93 2.41 9.19
N PRO A 90 15.03 1.84 9.70
CA PRO A 90 16.09 1.28 8.87
C PRO A 90 15.62 0.09 8.02
N ALA A 91 16.50 -0.42 7.16
CA ALA A 91 16.24 -1.66 6.44
C ALA A 91 15.93 -2.81 7.42
N LYS A 92 15.15 -3.81 6.95
CA LYS A 92 14.88 -5.07 7.68
C LYS A 92 14.02 -4.98 8.95
N VAL A 93 13.45 -3.83 9.29
CA VAL A 93 12.51 -3.69 10.45
C VAL A 93 11.10 -4.23 10.19
N GLY A 94 10.76 -4.53 8.92
CA GLY A 94 9.46 -5.09 8.54
C GLY A 94 8.47 -4.09 7.93
N LYS A 95 8.91 -2.90 7.50
CA LYS A 95 8.07 -1.89 6.83
C LYS A 95 7.18 -2.46 5.71
N SER A 96 7.77 -3.09 4.70
CA SER A 96 7.03 -3.70 3.58
C SER A 96 6.07 -4.79 4.04
N ALA A 97 6.37 -5.51 5.14
CA ALA A 97 5.49 -6.53 5.70
C ALA A 97 4.24 -5.93 6.34
N ILE A 98 4.40 -4.79 7.04
CA ILE A 98 3.31 -4.00 7.62
C ILE A 98 2.48 -3.38 6.50
N ALA A 99 3.14 -2.72 5.52
CA ALA A 99 2.50 -2.12 4.36
C ALA A 99 1.64 -3.13 3.60
N GLY A 100 2.21 -4.32 3.34
CA GLY A 100 1.50 -5.45 2.77
C GLY A 100 0.29 -5.81 3.63
N SER A 101 0.50 -6.22 4.88
CA SER A 101 -0.60 -6.69 5.75
C SER A 101 -1.75 -5.68 5.85
N PHE A 102 -1.42 -4.41 6.01
CA PHE A 102 -2.40 -3.33 6.04
C PHE A 102 -3.14 -3.18 4.70
N ALA A 103 -2.42 -3.13 3.56
CA ALA A 103 -3.04 -2.99 2.25
C ALA A 103 -4.03 -4.14 1.95
N ALA A 104 -3.65 -5.39 2.24
CA ALA A 104 -4.55 -6.54 2.08
C ALA A 104 -5.78 -6.46 3.00
N ALA A 105 -5.62 -6.01 4.24
CA ALA A 105 -6.74 -5.80 5.15
C ALA A 105 -7.70 -4.71 4.65
N GLN A 106 -7.17 -3.58 4.15
CA GLN A 106 -7.98 -2.50 3.58
C GLN A 106 -8.67 -2.91 2.28
N ALA A 107 -8.00 -3.70 1.42
CA ALA A 107 -8.60 -4.21 0.18
C ALA A 107 -9.81 -5.09 0.47
N LYS A 108 -9.70 -6.01 1.45
CA LYS A 108 -10.82 -6.87 1.91
C LYS A 108 -12.00 -6.07 2.47
N LYS A 109 -11.73 -4.90 3.06
CA LYS A 109 -12.75 -3.99 3.58
C LYS A 109 -13.29 -3.01 2.52
N HIS A 110 -12.84 -3.12 1.28
CA HIS A 110 -13.12 -2.15 0.21
C HIS A 110 -12.79 -0.71 0.63
N ARG A 111 -11.65 -0.50 1.29
CA ARG A 111 -11.16 0.84 1.69
C ARG A 111 -9.79 1.18 1.13
N LEU A 112 -9.07 0.22 0.56
CA LEU A 112 -7.85 0.52 -0.18
C LEU A 112 -8.23 1.23 -1.50
N ALA A 113 -7.72 2.44 -1.70
CA ALA A 113 -7.83 3.17 -2.97
C ALA A 113 -6.80 2.63 -3.97
N ALA A 114 -5.55 2.56 -3.53
CA ALA A 114 -4.43 2.06 -4.33
C ALA A 114 -3.24 1.67 -3.45
N SER A 115 -2.29 0.97 -4.04
CA SER A 115 -1.02 0.66 -3.42
C SER A 115 0.13 0.71 -4.41
N PHE A 116 1.30 1.14 -3.97
CA PHE A 116 2.51 1.16 -4.76
C PHE A 116 3.71 0.73 -3.91
N PHE A 117 4.38 -0.35 -4.30
CA PHE A 117 5.52 -0.93 -3.63
C PHE A 117 6.74 -0.78 -4.54
N PHE A 118 7.68 0.08 -4.16
CA PHE A 118 8.95 0.15 -4.85
C PHE A 118 9.73 -1.15 -4.58
N PRO A 119 10.14 -1.89 -5.64
CA PRO A 119 10.73 -3.21 -5.51
C PRO A 119 12.02 -3.15 -4.69
N PRO A 120 12.43 -4.25 -4.03
CA PRO A 120 13.74 -4.33 -3.37
C PRO A 120 14.86 -4.08 -4.38
N ASN A 121 15.94 -3.40 -3.99
CA ASN A 121 17.14 -3.32 -4.82
C ASN A 121 17.74 -4.74 -4.93
N SER A 122 17.38 -5.48 -5.96
CA SER A 122 17.75 -6.87 -6.14
C SER A 122 19.17 -7.00 -6.66
N GLY A 123 20.18 -6.70 -5.83
CA GLY A 123 21.58 -7.18 -5.92
C GLY A 123 22.43 -6.83 -7.15
N ALA A 124 21.83 -6.59 -8.31
CA ALA A 124 22.37 -5.80 -9.39
C ALA A 124 22.03 -4.35 -9.06
N SER A 125 22.98 -3.46 -9.22
CA SER A 125 22.77 -2.03 -9.20
C SER A 125 21.45 -1.68 -9.90
N THR A 126 20.43 -1.32 -9.12
CA THR A 126 19.37 -0.46 -9.66
C THR A 126 20.11 0.82 -10.01
N ASN A 127 20.59 0.91 -11.24
CA ASN A 127 21.09 2.16 -11.79
C ASN A 127 19.97 3.18 -11.59
N GLU A 128 20.31 4.44 -11.33
CA GLU A 128 19.34 5.53 -11.09
C GLU A 128 18.22 5.54 -12.15
N ASP A 129 18.53 5.10 -13.37
CA ASP A 129 17.61 4.86 -14.48
C ASP A 129 16.39 3.98 -14.16
N GLU A 130 16.53 2.87 -13.40
CA GLU A 130 15.41 1.97 -13.09
C GLU A 130 14.46 2.57 -12.03
N SER A 131 15.02 3.23 -11.02
CA SER A 131 14.23 3.96 -10.02
C SER A 131 13.50 5.16 -10.62
N GLN A 132 14.18 5.94 -11.47
CA GLN A 132 13.56 7.05 -12.23
C GLN A 132 12.49 6.52 -13.21
N ARG A 133 12.73 5.35 -13.82
CA ARG A 133 11.74 4.68 -14.66
C ARG A 133 10.50 4.28 -13.89
N LEU A 134 10.62 3.85 -12.64
CA LEU A 134 9.46 3.41 -11.87
C LEU A 134 8.65 4.59 -11.32
N GLU A 135 9.31 5.71 -11.00
CA GLU A 135 8.65 6.95 -10.57
C GLU A 135 7.59 7.43 -11.58
N LYS A 136 7.89 7.37 -12.89
CA LYS A 136 6.93 7.79 -13.93
C LYS A 136 5.66 6.93 -13.96
N TYR A 137 5.70 5.74 -13.38
CA TYR A 137 4.55 4.83 -13.29
C TYR A 137 3.77 4.98 -11.98
N LEU A 138 4.27 5.71 -10.99
CA LEU A 138 3.63 5.86 -9.68
C LEU A 138 2.20 6.39 -9.79
N ILE A 139 2.04 7.59 -10.39
CA ILE A 139 0.75 8.26 -10.49
C ILE A 139 -0.23 7.50 -11.39
N PRO A 140 0.14 7.05 -12.61
CA PRO A 140 -0.77 6.28 -13.45
C PRO A 140 -1.19 4.95 -12.80
N THR A 141 -0.29 4.27 -12.09
CA THR A 141 -0.60 2.99 -11.42
C THR A 141 -1.58 3.21 -10.26
N ILE A 142 -1.44 4.31 -9.51
CA ILE A 142 -2.38 4.70 -8.47
C ILE A 142 -3.75 5.03 -9.09
N ALA A 143 -3.80 5.90 -10.11
CA ALA A 143 -5.05 6.30 -10.76
C ALA A 143 -5.79 5.11 -11.37
N PHE A 144 -5.05 4.19 -12.01
CA PHE A 144 -5.62 2.95 -12.54
C PHE A 144 -6.28 2.14 -11.42
N GLN A 145 -5.57 1.84 -10.33
CA GLN A 145 -6.14 1.10 -9.19
C GLN A 145 -7.37 1.81 -8.61
N MET A 146 -7.33 3.14 -8.46
CA MET A 146 -8.45 3.94 -7.96
C MET A 146 -9.70 3.80 -8.83
N ALA A 147 -9.56 3.78 -10.16
CA ALA A 147 -10.68 3.57 -11.07
C ALA A 147 -11.41 2.23 -10.86
N PHE A 148 -10.71 1.20 -10.36
CA PHE A 148 -11.29 -0.11 -10.11
C PHE A 148 -11.73 -0.33 -8.66
N SER A 149 -11.05 0.30 -7.70
CA SER A 149 -11.43 0.24 -6.28
C SER A 149 -12.53 1.23 -5.91
N ILE A 150 -12.74 2.27 -6.73
CA ILE A 150 -13.75 3.32 -6.61
C ILE A 150 -14.38 3.52 -8.01
N PRO A 151 -15.32 2.66 -8.44
CA PRO A 151 -15.88 2.70 -9.79
C PRO A 151 -16.50 4.03 -10.21
N GLU A 152 -16.94 4.85 -9.25
CA GLU A 152 -17.47 6.19 -9.47
C GLU A 152 -16.44 7.15 -10.09
N LEU A 153 -15.14 6.85 -10.00
CA LEU A 153 -14.08 7.63 -10.65
C LEU A 153 -13.92 7.30 -12.15
N GLN A 154 -14.43 6.16 -12.62
CA GLN A 154 -14.25 5.71 -14.00
C GLN A 154 -14.68 6.73 -15.07
N PRO A 155 -15.88 7.36 -15.01
CA PRO A 155 -16.27 8.33 -16.02
C PRO A 155 -15.30 9.52 -16.08
N HIS A 156 -14.90 10.04 -14.91
CA HIS A 156 -14.00 11.20 -14.83
C HIS A 156 -12.58 10.88 -15.30
N ILE A 157 -12.04 9.71 -14.95
CA ILE A 157 -10.71 9.28 -15.39
C ILE A 157 -10.72 8.95 -16.88
N ALA A 158 -11.78 8.30 -17.38
CA ALA A 158 -11.92 8.01 -18.82
C ALA A 158 -12.00 9.30 -19.65
N GLU A 159 -12.81 10.27 -19.21
CA GLU A 159 -12.90 11.58 -19.86
C GLU A 159 -11.55 12.31 -19.85
N ALA A 160 -10.81 12.29 -18.73
CA ALA A 160 -9.50 12.92 -18.62
C ALA A 160 -8.49 12.36 -19.64
N VAL A 161 -8.46 11.04 -19.85
CA VAL A 161 -7.54 10.42 -20.83
C VAL A 161 -8.03 10.57 -22.28
N GLU A 162 -9.35 10.65 -22.51
CA GLU A 162 -9.92 10.88 -23.84
C GLU A 162 -9.66 12.32 -24.31
N ASN A 163 -9.81 13.30 -23.41
CA ASN A 163 -9.58 14.71 -23.69
C ASN A 163 -8.09 15.08 -23.76
N ASN A 164 -7.22 14.28 -23.15
CA ASN A 164 -5.78 14.50 -23.15
C ASN A 164 -4.99 13.21 -23.44
N PRO A 165 -4.82 12.84 -24.72
CA PRO A 165 -4.14 11.60 -25.10
C PRO A 165 -2.66 11.51 -24.71
N ILE A 166 -2.01 12.64 -24.38
CA ILE A 166 -0.59 12.70 -24.02
C ILE A 166 -0.34 12.74 -22.49
N ILE A 167 -1.39 12.62 -21.67
CA ILE A 167 -1.32 12.79 -20.21
C ILE A 167 -0.22 11.97 -19.53
N PHE A 168 0.04 10.75 -19.99
CA PHE A 168 1.07 9.86 -19.43
C PHE A 168 2.52 10.30 -19.73
N HIS A 169 2.71 11.25 -20.64
CA HIS A 169 4.00 11.87 -20.95
C HIS A 169 4.15 13.26 -20.31
N GLN A 170 3.10 13.77 -19.67
CA GLN A 170 3.14 15.04 -18.95
C GLN A 170 3.73 14.86 -17.54
N SER A 171 3.93 15.97 -16.84
CA SER A 171 4.55 15.97 -15.52
C SER A 171 3.72 15.21 -14.49
N ALA A 172 4.37 14.73 -13.41
CA ALA A 172 3.69 14.04 -12.33
C ALA A 172 2.61 14.91 -11.66
N GLU A 173 2.82 16.24 -11.60
CA GLU A 173 1.85 17.23 -11.14
C GLU A 173 0.61 17.27 -12.04
N THR A 174 0.78 17.27 -13.36
CA THR A 174 -0.37 17.24 -14.28
C THR A 174 -1.11 15.91 -14.19
N GLN A 175 -0.38 14.80 -14.10
CA GLN A 175 -0.98 13.47 -13.96
C GLN A 175 -1.78 13.34 -12.66
N VAL A 176 -1.24 13.77 -11.51
CA VAL A 176 -1.97 13.67 -10.23
C VAL A 176 -3.19 14.57 -10.24
N GLU A 177 -3.09 15.75 -10.83
CA GLU A 177 -4.19 16.69 -10.92
C GLU A 177 -5.35 16.10 -11.72
N GLN A 178 -5.07 15.66 -12.94
CA GLN A 178 -6.09 15.25 -13.91
C GLN A 178 -6.61 13.83 -13.66
N LEU A 179 -5.78 12.93 -13.14
CA LEU A 179 -6.14 11.52 -12.98
C LEU A 179 -6.55 11.13 -11.55
N ILE A 180 -6.23 11.96 -10.55
CA ILE A 180 -6.54 11.66 -9.14
C ILE A 180 -7.33 12.80 -8.50
N THR A 181 -6.78 14.01 -8.44
CA THR A 181 -7.37 15.07 -7.61
C THR A 181 -8.70 15.57 -8.18
N VAL A 182 -8.73 15.99 -9.45
CA VAL A 182 -9.96 16.47 -10.10
C VAL A 182 -11.05 15.38 -10.13
N PRO A 183 -10.76 14.12 -10.50
CA PRO A 183 -11.74 13.04 -10.43
C PRO A 183 -12.33 12.84 -9.02
N VAL A 184 -11.51 12.83 -7.97
CA VAL A 184 -12.00 12.66 -6.58
C VAL A 184 -12.83 13.85 -6.12
N LEU A 185 -12.41 15.07 -6.46
CA LEU A 185 -13.15 16.29 -6.12
C LEU A 185 -14.49 16.39 -6.85
N SER A 186 -14.62 15.78 -8.02
CA SER A 186 -15.89 15.74 -8.78
C SER A 186 -16.99 14.91 -8.10
N LEU A 187 -16.63 14.05 -7.14
CA LEU A 187 -17.54 13.20 -6.38
C LEU A 187 -18.03 13.87 -5.06
N THR A 188 -18.42 15.14 -5.12
CA THR A 188 -18.69 15.99 -3.93
C THR A 188 -19.70 15.42 -2.94
N THR A 189 -20.73 14.73 -3.41
CA THR A 189 -21.83 14.17 -2.60
C THR A 189 -21.84 12.64 -2.52
N SER A 190 -20.80 11.96 -3.04
CA SER A 190 -20.79 10.50 -3.11
C SER A 190 -20.59 9.86 -1.73
N PRO A 191 -21.41 8.85 -1.35
CA PRO A 191 -21.23 8.12 -0.10
C PRO A 191 -19.95 7.28 -0.08
N VAL A 192 -19.23 7.15 -1.22
CA VAL A 192 -18.02 6.34 -1.35
C VAL A 192 -16.87 6.77 -0.42
N PHE A 193 -16.90 8.05 -0.01
CA PHE A 193 -15.97 8.65 0.94
C PHE A 193 -16.59 8.85 2.34
N ARG A 194 -17.64 8.08 2.68
CA ARG A 194 -18.16 8.06 4.06
C ARG A 194 -17.07 7.66 5.05
N VAL A 195 -16.18 6.75 4.65
CA VAL A 195 -14.92 6.48 5.35
C VAL A 195 -13.80 6.84 4.38
N PRO A 196 -12.73 7.54 4.82
CA PRO A 196 -11.60 7.84 3.96
C PRO A 196 -11.02 6.56 3.34
N ARG A 197 -10.62 6.63 2.08
CA ARG A 197 -9.88 5.56 1.41
C ARG A 197 -8.38 5.77 1.58
N THR A 198 -7.60 4.71 1.57
CA THR A 198 -6.14 4.80 1.80
C THR A 198 -5.35 4.49 0.54
N ILE A 199 -4.33 5.31 0.26
CA ILE A 199 -3.26 5.01 -0.69
C ILE A 199 -2.03 4.60 0.11
N VAL A 200 -1.46 3.43 -0.20
CA VAL A 200 -0.24 2.91 0.46
C VAL A 200 0.95 3.06 -0.48
N ILE A 201 2.03 3.69 -0.02
CA ILE A 201 3.28 3.83 -0.76
C ILE A 201 4.41 3.24 0.08
N ASP A 202 4.99 2.12 -0.35
CA ASP A 202 6.11 1.46 0.33
C ASP A 202 7.43 1.65 -0.42
N GLY A 203 8.45 2.09 0.30
CA GLY A 203 9.79 2.28 -0.25
C GLY A 203 10.00 3.62 -0.96
N LEU A 204 9.39 4.71 -0.45
CA LEU A 204 9.57 6.06 -1.01
C LEU A 204 11.06 6.45 -1.15
N ASP A 205 11.93 5.96 -0.27
CA ASP A 205 13.38 6.16 -0.32
C ASP A 205 14.07 5.56 -1.57
N LYS A 206 13.33 4.83 -2.40
CA LYS A 206 13.81 4.28 -3.68
C LYS A 206 13.30 5.06 -4.89
N CYS A 207 12.43 6.05 -4.66
CA CYS A 207 11.97 6.96 -5.70
C CYS A 207 13.13 7.89 -6.10
N GLY A 208 13.17 8.30 -7.37
CA GLY A 208 14.20 9.20 -7.89
C GLY A 208 14.10 10.59 -7.26
N ASP A 209 13.02 11.32 -7.53
CA ASP A 209 12.76 12.66 -7.01
C ASP A 209 11.79 12.66 -5.81
N GLN A 210 12.33 12.24 -4.67
CA GLN A 210 11.55 12.04 -3.44
C GLN A 210 10.95 13.35 -2.91
N GLN A 211 11.66 14.47 -3.06
CA GLN A 211 11.19 15.77 -2.58
C GLN A 211 10.01 16.27 -3.41
N ARG A 212 10.09 16.14 -4.75
CA ARG A 212 8.99 16.49 -5.65
C ARG A 212 7.76 15.62 -5.41
N ILE A 213 7.93 14.30 -5.26
CA ILE A 213 6.83 13.39 -4.96
C ILE A 213 6.19 13.72 -3.60
N LEU A 214 6.98 14.06 -2.57
CA LEU A 214 6.43 14.50 -1.28
C LEU A 214 5.66 15.81 -1.40
N ALA A 215 6.11 16.77 -2.20
CA ALA A 215 5.38 18.01 -2.45
C ALA A 215 4.03 17.75 -3.15
N ILE A 216 4.02 16.86 -4.15
CA ILE A 216 2.80 16.40 -4.83
C ILE A 216 1.84 15.75 -3.83
N ILE A 217 2.32 14.82 -3.00
CA ILE A 217 1.50 14.12 -2.01
C ILE A 217 0.97 15.12 -0.96
N GLN A 218 1.79 16.06 -0.50
CA GLN A 218 1.39 17.08 0.47
C GLN A 218 0.19 17.88 -0.05
N ASP A 219 0.29 18.42 -1.26
CA ASP A 219 -0.76 19.21 -1.89
C ASP A 219 -2.03 18.38 -2.11
N THR A 220 -1.87 17.18 -2.66
CA THR A 220 -2.99 16.26 -2.93
C THR A 220 -3.69 15.85 -1.63
N ALA A 221 -2.95 15.52 -0.57
CA ALA A 221 -3.51 15.11 0.72
C ALA A 221 -4.36 16.21 1.37
N ARG A 222 -3.93 17.48 1.25
CA ARG A 222 -4.72 18.62 1.75
C ARG A 222 -6.02 18.79 0.97
N ARG A 223 -5.95 18.76 -0.36
CA ARG A 223 -7.13 18.95 -1.21
C ARG A 223 -8.13 17.79 -1.10
N LEU A 224 -7.63 16.58 -0.83
CA LEU A 224 -8.45 15.38 -0.67
C LEU A 224 -8.74 15.02 0.80
N ALA A 225 -8.56 15.98 1.71
CA ALA A 225 -8.85 15.83 3.13
C ALA A 225 -10.24 15.20 3.38
N GLY A 226 -10.29 14.20 4.26
CA GLY A 226 -11.51 13.45 4.56
C GLY A 226 -11.96 12.44 3.50
N ARG A 227 -11.35 12.43 2.30
CA ARG A 227 -11.66 11.46 1.22
C ARG A 227 -10.54 10.44 1.03
N ILE A 228 -9.30 10.90 0.91
CA ILE A 228 -8.12 10.06 0.69
C ILE A 228 -7.09 10.32 1.79
N LYS A 229 -6.48 9.26 2.32
CA LYS A 229 -5.33 9.31 3.23
C LYS A 229 -4.13 8.62 2.60
N PHE A 230 -2.92 9.10 2.90
CA PHE A 230 -1.66 8.54 2.40
C PHE A 230 -0.89 7.85 3.53
N LEU A 231 -0.60 6.57 3.36
CA LEU A 231 0.26 5.82 4.25
C LEU A 231 1.60 5.57 3.55
N ILE A 232 2.66 6.17 4.07
CA ILE A 232 3.99 6.20 3.44
C ILE A 232 4.97 5.42 4.30
N PHE A 233 5.73 4.52 3.68
CA PHE A 233 6.83 3.80 4.31
C PHE A 233 8.16 4.15 3.64
N SER A 234 9.17 4.48 4.44
CA SER A 234 10.51 4.75 3.91
C SER A 234 11.62 4.49 4.92
N ARG A 235 12.87 4.46 4.44
CA ARG A 235 14.03 4.74 5.29
C ARG A 235 14.04 6.22 5.70
N PRO A 236 14.60 6.57 6.87
CA PRO A 236 14.72 7.95 7.30
C PRO A 236 15.98 8.58 6.68
N GLU A 237 16.01 8.69 5.35
CA GLU A 237 17.11 9.37 4.67
C GLU A 237 17.08 10.88 4.99
N PRO A 238 18.23 11.58 5.09
CA PRO A 238 18.29 12.95 5.58
C PRO A 238 17.32 13.91 4.89
N HIS A 239 17.24 13.87 3.56
CA HIS A 239 16.35 14.74 2.78
C HIS A 239 14.86 14.39 2.96
N ILE A 240 14.51 13.13 3.20
CA ILE A 240 13.14 12.72 3.54
C ILE A 240 12.76 13.25 4.92
N ILE A 241 13.64 13.07 5.92
CA ILE A 241 13.42 13.60 7.28
C ILE A 241 13.23 15.12 7.22
N THR A 242 14.12 15.83 6.50
CA THR A 242 14.02 17.28 6.36
C THR A 242 12.68 17.67 5.73
N ALA A 243 12.24 16.99 4.67
CA ALA A 243 10.96 17.27 4.02
C ALA A 243 9.77 17.10 4.99
N PHE A 244 9.70 15.99 5.74
CA PHE A 244 8.63 15.76 6.72
C PHE A 244 8.66 16.72 7.91
N ASN A 245 9.81 17.35 8.19
CA ASN A 245 9.93 18.37 9.23
C ASN A 245 9.59 19.78 8.76
N LEU A 246 9.42 20.01 7.44
CA LEU A 246 8.95 21.30 6.94
C LEU A 246 7.54 21.59 7.48
N PRO A 247 7.22 22.85 7.89
CA PRO A 247 5.95 23.17 8.53
C PRO A 247 4.71 22.71 7.75
N ALA A 248 4.78 22.79 6.42
CA ALA A 248 3.66 22.45 5.56
C ALA A 248 3.32 20.94 5.54
N LEU A 249 4.33 20.07 5.58
CA LEU A 249 4.13 18.63 5.60
C LEU A 249 3.95 18.12 7.02
N LYS A 250 4.71 18.68 7.98
CA LYS A 250 4.63 18.34 9.40
C LYS A 250 3.24 18.54 10.00
N SER A 251 2.54 19.62 9.61
CA SER A 251 1.21 19.93 10.17
C SER A 251 0.09 18.96 9.78
N ILE A 252 0.30 18.13 8.76
CA ILE A 252 -0.68 17.17 8.24
C ILE A 252 -0.20 15.72 8.28
N THR A 253 0.95 15.47 8.89
CA THR A 253 1.60 14.15 8.93
C THR A 253 1.72 13.64 10.36
N HIS A 254 1.24 12.42 10.59
CA HIS A 254 1.59 11.64 11.76
C HIS A 254 2.85 10.80 11.46
N SER A 255 3.96 11.08 12.13
CA SER A 255 5.23 10.37 11.92
C SER A 255 5.47 9.32 13.01
N MET A 256 5.82 8.10 12.62
CA MET A 256 6.08 6.99 13.54
C MET A 256 7.39 6.27 13.22
N ASP A 257 8.31 6.21 14.19
CA ASP A 257 9.55 5.44 14.11
C ASP A 257 9.32 4.01 14.60
N LEU A 258 9.50 3.01 13.73
CA LEU A 258 9.42 1.60 14.11
C LEU A 258 10.53 1.15 15.06
N MET A 259 11.64 1.88 15.15
CA MET A 259 12.70 1.57 16.11
C MET A 259 12.33 1.97 17.54
N ALA A 260 11.33 2.85 17.71
CA ALA A 260 10.79 3.22 19.01
C ALA A 260 9.72 2.24 19.52
N ASP A 261 9.33 1.24 18.72
CA ASP A 261 8.37 0.20 19.13
C ASP A 261 9.02 -0.77 20.14
N VAL A 262 8.65 -0.60 21.41
CA VAL A 262 9.17 -1.41 22.52
C VAL A 262 8.73 -2.88 22.47
N ASN A 263 7.61 -3.17 21.80
CA ASN A 263 7.07 -4.54 21.74
C ASN A 263 7.83 -5.42 20.75
N VAL A 264 8.69 -4.84 19.91
CA VAL A 264 9.39 -5.54 18.82
C VAL A 264 10.21 -6.74 19.30
N PHE A 265 10.74 -6.71 20.53
CA PHE A 265 11.55 -7.81 21.06
C PHE A 265 10.69 -9.03 21.40
N ASP A 266 9.51 -8.84 21.99
CA ASP A 266 8.58 -9.93 22.27
C ASP A 266 7.99 -10.50 20.98
N GLU A 267 7.70 -9.66 20.00
CA GLU A 267 7.27 -10.10 18.68
C GLU A 267 8.36 -10.91 17.95
N LEU A 268 9.64 -10.52 18.09
CA LEU A 268 10.76 -11.28 17.55
C LEU A 268 10.86 -12.67 18.21
N ARG A 269 10.57 -12.80 19.51
CA ARG A 269 10.52 -14.10 20.20
C ARG A 269 9.43 -14.98 19.61
N VAL A 270 8.23 -14.45 19.43
CA VAL A 270 7.11 -15.18 18.80
C VAL A 270 7.50 -15.65 17.39
N PHE A 271 8.01 -14.72 16.56
CA PHE A 271 8.45 -15.03 15.20
C PHE A 271 9.52 -16.13 15.14
N LEU A 272 10.52 -16.07 16.02
CA LEU A 272 11.58 -17.06 16.07
C LEU A 272 11.09 -18.41 16.58
N LYS A 273 10.28 -18.45 17.65
CA LYS A 273 9.70 -19.69 18.20
C LYS A 273 8.90 -20.43 17.14
N ASP A 274 7.95 -19.74 16.51
CA ASP A 274 7.13 -20.32 15.45
C ASP A 274 7.99 -20.76 14.25
N GLY A 275 8.96 -19.94 13.86
CA GLY A 275 9.87 -20.24 12.76
C GLY A 275 10.70 -21.50 13.01
N PHE A 276 11.29 -21.65 14.19
CA PHE A 276 12.09 -22.82 14.55
C PHE A 276 11.24 -24.07 14.74
N GLU A 277 10.01 -23.94 15.22
CA GLU A 277 9.05 -25.03 15.28
C GLU A 277 8.68 -25.55 13.89
N GLN A 278 8.46 -24.65 12.93
CA GLN A 278 8.26 -25.05 11.52
C GLN A 278 9.49 -25.77 10.96
N VAL A 279 10.71 -25.30 11.25
CA VAL A 279 11.95 -25.97 10.83
C VAL A 279 12.07 -27.36 11.47
N ARG A 280 11.69 -27.50 12.74
CA ARG A 280 11.65 -28.78 13.46
C ARG A 280 10.74 -29.78 12.75
N GLY A 281 9.49 -29.36 12.52
CA GLY A 281 8.45 -30.19 11.90
C GLY A 281 8.83 -30.62 10.50
N ALA A 282 9.35 -29.69 9.69
CA ALA A 282 9.83 -29.99 8.34
C ALA A 282 11.00 -30.98 8.30
N ARG A 283 11.74 -31.13 9.40
CA ARG A 283 12.86 -32.08 9.54
C ARG A 283 12.51 -33.36 10.28
N GLY A 284 11.29 -33.50 10.79
CA GLY A 284 10.87 -34.67 11.57
C GLY A 284 11.63 -34.85 12.88
N ILE A 285 12.16 -33.77 13.46
CA ILE A 285 12.92 -33.83 14.71
C ILE A 285 11.94 -33.90 15.88
N LYS A 286 12.13 -34.89 16.77
CA LYS A 286 11.24 -35.11 17.91
C LYS A 286 11.41 -34.01 18.96
N ALA A 287 10.33 -33.74 19.69
CA ALA A 287 10.27 -32.68 20.70
C ALA A 287 11.16 -32.92 21.94
N ASP A 288 11.57 -34.16 22.15
CA ASP A 288 12.41 -34.62 23.26
C ASP A 288 13.92 -34.36 23.05
N THR A 289 14.31 -34.02 21.83
CA THR A 289 15.68 -33.63 21.52
C THR A 289 15.89 -32.22 22.06
N PHE A 290 17.11 -31.86 22.53
CA PHE A 290 17.50 -30.49 22.95
C PHE A 290 17.47 -29.48 21.78
N TRP A 291 16.37 -29.46 21.06
CA TRP A 291 16.12 -28.74 19.84
C TRP A 291 15.77 -27.31 20.21
N LEU A 292 16.80 -26.47 20.23
CA LEU A 292 16.81 -25.07 20.67
C LEU A 292 16.56 -24.85 22.16
N GLN A 293 17.64 -24.52 22.87
CA GLN A 293 17.52 -23.89 24.17
C GLN A 293 16.96 -22.48 24.02
N GLU A 294 16.08 -22.05 24.93
CA GLU A 294 15.53 -20.69 24.98
C GLU A 294 16.63 -19.62 24.90
N GLN A 295 17.79 -19.88 25.51
CA GLN A 295 18.97 -19.02 25.47
C GLN A 295 19.45 -18.69 24.05
N PHE A 296 19.27 -19.60 23.10
CA PHE A 296 19.64 -19.37 21.70
C PHE A 296 18.66 -18.42 20.99
N ILE A 297 17.37 -18.52 21.31
CA ILE A 297 16.36 -17.58 20.82
C ILE A 297 16.66 -16.19 21.37
N GLU A 298 16.91 -16.07 22.68
CA GLU A 298 17.28 -14.80 23.31
C GLU A 298 18.54 -14.16 22.69
N LEU A 299 19.55 -14.98 22.37
CA LEU A 299 20.74 -14.50 21.68
C LEU A 299 20.38 -13.94 20.29
N ILE A 300 19.57 -14.64 19.49
CA ILE A 300 19.16 -14.12 18.18
C ILE A 300 18.32 -12.84 18.32
N VAL A 301 17.43 -12.76 19.31
CA VAL A 301 16.63 -11.56 19.60
C VAL A 301 17.55 -10.37 19.90
N PHE A 302 18.53 -10.57 20.79
CA PHE A 302 19.52 -9.56 21.14
C PHE A 302 20.32 -9.09 19.91
N HIS A 303 20.87 -10.01 19.13
CA HIS A 303 21.65 -9.70 17.92
C HIS A 303 20.79 -9.11 16.79
N SER A 304 19.48 -9.39 16.77
CA SER A 304 18.56 -8.83 15.79
C SER A 304 18.34 -7.33 15.96
N ARG A 305 18.53 -6.79 17.17
CA ARG A 305 18.38 -5.34 17.49
C ARG A 305 17.06 -4.76 16.95
N GLY A 306 15.94 -5.46 17.18
CA GLY A 306 14.61 -5.04 16.71
C GLY A 306 14.36 -5.22 15.21
N ARG A 307 15.22 -5.95 14.47
CA ARG A 307 15.08 -6.13 13.01
C ARG A 307 14.68 -7.57 12.64
N PHE A 308 13.45 -7.73 12.17
CA PHE A 308 12.92 -9.01 11.68
C PHE A 308 13.75 -9.65 10.57
N GLY A 309 14.39 -8.86 9.70
CA GLY A 309 15.24 -9.43 8.65
C GLY A 309 16.49 -10.15 9.19
N HIS A 310 17.01 -9.79 10.37
CA HIS A 310 18.11 -10.54 11.00
C HIS A 310 17.62 -11.88 11.56
N ALA A 311 16.49 -11.86 12.27
CA ALA A 311 15.82 -13.08 12.72
C ALA A 311 15.48 -14.03 11.56
N ARG A 312 15.03 -13.48 10.41
CA ARG A 312 14.77 -14.26 9.20
C ARG A 312 16.03 -14.93 8.65
N ILE A 313 17.16 -14.22 8.61
CA ILE A 313 18.44 -14.82 8.18
C ILE A 313 18.80 -16.01 9.08
N ALA A 314 18.63 -15.89 10.39
CA ALA A 314 18.88 -17.00 11.31
C ALA A 314 17.99 -18.23 11.02
N LEU A 315 16.69 -18.01 10.76
CA LEU A 315 15.77 -19.08 10.35
C LEU A 315 16.15 -19.69 8.99
N ASP A 316 16.54 -18.88 8.01
CA ASP A 316 16.94 -19.35 6.68
C ASP A 316 18.24 -20.17 6.74
N LEU A 317 19.19 -19.76 7.58
CA LEU A 317 20.38 -20.55 7.87
C LEU A 317 20.02 -21.87 8.55
N ALA A 318 19.12 -21.85 9.52
CA ALA A 318 18.64 -23.05 10.20
C ALA A 318 17.93 -24.00 9.24
N ARG A 319 17.17 -23.50 8.26
CA ARG A 319 16.57 -24.31 7.18
C ARG A 319 17.63 -24.97 6.29
N ARG A 320 18.70 -24.25 5.97
CA ARG A 320 19.79 -24.72 5.07
C ARG A 320 20.81 -25.64 5.74
N HIS A 321 21.09 -25.48 7.04
CA HIS A 321 22.20 -26.19 7.72
C HIS A 321 21.72 -27.18 8.78
N CYS A 322 22.39 -28.33 8.89
CA CYS A 322 22.08 -29.42 9.82
C CYS A 322 22.62 -29.19 11.26
N HIS A 323 23.54 -28.24 11.46
CA HIS A 323 24.16 -27.98 12.76
C HIS A 323 23.93 -26.53 13.25
N VAL A 324 23.17 -26.41 14.34
CA VAL A 324 22.89 -25.16 15.07
C VAL A 324 24.17 -24.40 15.45
N GLY A 325 25.28 -25.11 15.65
CA GLY A 325 26.59 -24.52 16.00
C GLY A 325 27.15 -23.52 14.98
N LYS A 326 26.81 -23.61 13.69
CA LYS A 326 27.29 -22.67 12.65
C LYS A 326 26.53 -21.35 12.63
N ILE A 327 25.34 -21.27 13.23
CA ILE A 327 24.56 -20.01 13.32
C ILE A 327 25.25 -19.04 14.29
N ARG A 328 25.95 -19.56 15.31
CA ARG A 328 26.67 -18.77 16.32
C ARG A 328 27.89 -18.04 15.77
N THR A 329 28.43 -18.47 14.62
CA THR A 329 29.60 -17.86 13.95
C THR A 329 29.20 -16.88 12.84
N ALA A 330 27.91 -16.86 12.46
CA ALA A 330 27.38 -16.07 11.35
C ALA A 330 26.58 -14.83 11.79
N LEU A 331 26.35 -14.65 13.09
CA LEU A 331 25.66 -13.53 13.74
C LEU A 331 26.61 -12.68 14.57
#